data_AF-A0A2T0WFC9-F1
#
_entry.id   AF-A0A2T0WFC9-F1
#
_cell.length_a   1.000
_cell.length_b   1.000
_cell.length_c   1.000
_cell.angle_alpha   90.00
_cell.angle_beta   90.00
_cell.angle_gamma   90.00
#
_symmetry.space_group_name_H-M   'P 1'
#
loop_
_entity.id
_entity.type
_entity.pdbx_description
1 polymer ?
#
loop_
_entity_poly.entity_id
_entity_poly.type
_entity_poly.pdbx_seq_one_letter_code
_entity_poly.pdbx_strand_id
1 'polypeptide(L)'
;MKFQIKINSSRILDEVSGYWTTDDYVTLLGLFGFPDAESASQDTLRELLMMAITDYEPNEAAAIVLEYKLSDDLNKGQIEQISNDMLLDKIAEEYPEINLHGTLFHINQLLFKAFNGKFPNTKAIQFECSITPIDKGVDIDLTKEFILKLLNEGLSERSLIKRLFGEKISGATPFPEAEDILWDLDTADGENFKILTSEYWLGQEDLIAQEFEGEYQKAEAEEEE
;
A
#
# COMPACT_ATOMS: atom_id res chain seq x y z
N MET A 1 6.93 18.78 18.98
CA MET A 1 7.50 19.64 17.92
C MET A 1 6.39 20.01 16.96
N LYS A 2 6.32 21.27 16.50
CA LYS A 2 5.22 21.73 15.64
C LYS A 2 5.62 21.85 14.17
N PHE A 3 4.69 21.47 13.31
CA PHE A 3 4.86 21.44 11.86
C PHE A 3 3.68 22.12 11.18
N GLN A 4 3.97 22.84 10.11
CA GLN A 4 2.97 23.28 9.15
C GLN A 4 2.85 22.20 8.08
N ILE A 5 1.65 21.68 7.90
CA ILE A 5 1.34 20.70 6.86
C ILE A 5 0.44 21.36 5.81
N LYS A 6 0.71 21.05 4.55
CA LYS A 6 -0.14 21.43 3.42
C LYS A 6 -0.34 20.24 2.49
N ILE A 7 -1.59 19.87 2.26
CA ILE A 7 -1.96 18.88 1.24
C ILE A 7 -2.01 19.59 -0.12
N ASN A 8 -1.10 19.21 -1.01
CA ASN A 8 -0.96 19.83 -2.33
C ASN A 8 -1.89 19.18 -3.36
N SER A 9 -1.98 17.86 -3.34
CA SER A 9 -2.84 17.10 -4.25
C SER A 9 -3.17 15.72 -3.68
N SER A 10 -4.30 15.14 -4.10
CA SER A 10 -4.68 13.76 -3.82
C SER A 10 -5.37 13.18 -5.04
N ARG A 11 -4.99 11.96 -5.45
CA ARG A 11 -5.59 11.26 -6.59
C ARG A 11 -5.78 9.79 -6.27
N ILE A 12 -6.94 9.26 -6.63
CA ILE A 12 -7.20 7.83 -6.60
C ILE A 12 -6.53 7.20 -7.83
N LEU A 13 -5.90 6.05 -7.63
CA LEU A 13 -5.20 5.28 -8.64
C LEU A 13 -5.86 3.91 -8.79
N ASP A 14 -6.31 3.61 -10.01
CA ASP A 14 -6.73 2.26 -10.42
C ASP A 14 -5.52 1.38 -10.76
N GLU A 15 -4.30 1.92 -10.71
CA GLU A 15 -3.08 1.13 -10.86
C GLU A 15 -1.89 1.82 -10.24
N VAL A 16 -1.01 1.02 -9.64
CA VAL A 16 0.31 1.45 -9.19
C VAL A 16 1.37 0.77 -10.06
N SER A 17 2.10 1.57 -10.82
CA SER A 17 3.23 1.12 -11.63
C SER A 17 4.48 0.91 -10.77
N GLY A 18 5.35 -0.03 -11.18
CA GLY A 18 6.69 -0.20 -10.61
C GLY A 18 6.81 -1.34 -9.59
N TYR A 19 5.70 -1.94 -9.16
CA TYR A 19 5.73 -3.11 -8.27
C TYR A 19 6.20 -4.39 -8.99
N TRP A 20 5.68 -4.64 -10.21
CA TRP A 20 6.05 -5.81 -11.01
C TRP A 20 7.28 -5.50 -11.87
N THR A 21 8.37 -6.22 -11.61
CA THR A 21 9.62 -6.10 -12.36
C THR A 21 9.60 -6.94 -13.64
N THR A 22 10.55 -6.72 -14.55
CA THR A 22 10.74 -7.58 -15.73
C THR A 22 10.93 -9.05 -15.33
N ASP A 23 11.72 -9.31 -14.30
CA ASP A 23 12.00 -10.67 -13.81
C ASP A 23 10.75 -11.32 -13.23
N ASP A 24 9.88 -10.55 -12.57
CA ASP A 24 8.58 -11.03 -12.11
C ASP A 24 7.71 -11.48 -13.28
N TYR A 25 7.63 -10.66 -14.34
CA TYR A 25 6.82 -11.01 -15.51
C TYR A 25 7.33 -12.28 -16.21
N VAL A 26 8.65 -12.40 -16.39
CA VAL A 26 9.28 -13.58 -16.98
C VAL A 26 9.01 -14.83 -16.14
N THR A 27 9.18 -14.73 -14.82
CA THR A 27 8.99 -15.87 -13.91
C THR A 27 7.54 -16.32 -13.88
N LEU A 28 6.59 -15.37 -13.76
CA LEU A 28 5.16 -15.68 -13.81
C LEU A 28 4.77 -16.29 -15.15
N LEU A 29 5.26 -15.78 -16.27
CA LEU A 29 5.02 -16.39 -17.59
C LEU A 29 5.49 -17.85 -17.63
N GLY A 30 6.67 -18.15 -17.07
CA GLY A 30 7.15 -19.53 -16.91
C GLY A 30 6.20 -20.40 -16.08
N LEU A 31 5.67 -19.88 -14.96
CA LEU A 31 4.69 -20.57 -14.11
C LEU A 31 3.35 -20.81 -14.83
N PHE A 32 2.94 -19.91 -15.72
CA PHE A 32 1.77 -20.05 -16.59
C PHE A 32 2.05 -20.82 -17.90
N GLY A 33 3.21 -21.47 -18.03
CA GLY A 33 3.52 -22.36 -19.16
C GLY A 33 4.13 -21.68 -20.40
N PHE A 34 4.64 -20.46 -20.27
CA PHE A 34 5.30 -19.67 -21.33
C PHE A 34 6.77 -19.34 -20.98
N PRO A 35 7.70 -20.33 -21.01
CA PRO A 35 9.06 -20.16 -20.48
C PRO A 35 10.00 -19.29 -21.33
N ASP A 36 9.74 -19.10 -22.63
CA ASP A 36 10.68 -18.43 -23.56
C ASP A 36 10.42 -16.92 -23.74
N ALA A 37 10.06 -16.22 -22.65
CA ALA A 37 9.64 -14.81 -22.72
C ALA A 37 10.78 -13.79 -22.52
N GLU A 38 11.97 -14.21 -22.09
CA GLU A 38 13.08 -13.36 -21.61
C GLU A 38 13.55 -12.25 -22.57
N SER A 39 13.32 -12.41 -23.88
CA SER A 39 13.75 -11.45 -24.90
C SER A 39 12.72 -10.37 -25.25
N ALA A 40 11.52 -10.44 -24.67
CA ALA A 40 10.45 -9.49 -24.94
C ALA A 40 10.60 -8.18 -24.16
N SER A 41 9.98 -7.10 -24.66
CA SER A 41 9.88 -5.84 -23.92
C SER A 41 8.96 -5.98 -22.71
N GLN A 42 9.10 -5.14 -21.68
CA GLN A 42 8.26 -5.21 -20.48
C GLN A 42 6.76 -5.05 -20.79
N ASP A 43 6.40 -4.15 -21.71
CA ASP A 43 5.01 -3.99 -22.16
C ASP A 43 4.48 -5.27 -22.80
N THR A 44 5.28 -5.89 -23.67
CA THR A 44 4.95 -7.17 -24.30
C THR A 44 4.83 -8.29 -23.27
N LEU A 45 5.75 -8.37 -22.30
CA LEU A 45 5.72 -9.35 -21.22
C LEU A 45 4.44 -9.24 -20.41
N ARG A 46 4.04 -8.01 -20.07
CA ARG A 46 2.80 -7.75 -19.36
C ARG A 46 1.58 -8.20 -20.16
N GLU A 47 1.49 -7.84 -21.44
CA GLU A 47 0.38 -8.25 -22.31
C GLU A 47 0.30 -9.79 -22.42
N LEU A 48 1.45 -10.45 -22.63
CA LEU A 48 1.53 -11.91 -22.68
C LEU A 48 1.09 -12.54 -21.36
N LEU A 49 1.51 -11.98 -20.21
CA LEU A 49 1.13 -12.50 -18.91
C LEU A 49 -0.38 -12.40 -18.69
N MET A 50 -0.99 -11.28 -19.06
CA MET A 50 -2.44 -11.11 -18.95
C MET A 50 -3.20 -12.16 -19.77
N MET A 51 -2.71 -12.50 -20.97
CA MET A 51 -3.28 -13.57 -21.79
C MET A 51 -3.10 -14.95 -21.13
N ALA A 52 -1.88 -15.25 -20.69
CA ALA A 52 -1.54 -16.54 -20.06
C ALA A 52 -2.35 -16.79 -18.78
N ILE A 53 -2.58 -15.76 -17.96
CA ILE A 53 -3.42 -15.83 -16.77
C ILE A 53 -4.85 -16.27 -17.12
N THR A 54 -5.40 -15.79 -18.24
CA THR A 54 -6.79 -16.05 -18.61
C THR A 54 -7.05 -17.45 -19.17
N ASP A 55 -6.00 -18.24 -19.42
CA ASP A 55 -6.11 -19.65 -19.80
C ASP A 55 -6.44 -20.57 -18.60
N TYR A 56 -6.45 -20.02 -17.38
CA TYR A 56 -6.72 -20.73 -16.13
C TYR A 56 -8.03 -20.26 -15.49
N GLU A 57 -8.61 -21.08 -14.60
CA GLU A 57 -9.70 -20.59 -13.75
C GLU A 57 -9.17 -19.49 -12.80
N PRO A 58 -9.97 -18.47 -12.47
CA PRO A 58 -9.48 -17.30 -11.74
C PRO A 58 -8.84 -17.62 -10.39
N ASN A 59 -9.42 -18.54 -9.63
CA ASN A 59 -8.88 -18.96 -8.34
C ASN A 59 -7.58 -19.78 -8.50
N GLU A 60 -7.43 -20.53 -9.60
CA GLU A 60 -6.18 -21.22 -9.93
C GLU A 60 -5.08 -20.22 -10.31
N ALA A 61 -5.41 -19.24 -11.17
CA ALA A 61 -4.48 -18.17 -11.52
C ALA A 61 -4.07 -17.34 -10.30
N ALA A 62 -5.04 -17.00 -9.43
CA ALA A 62 -4.77 -16.30 -8.19
C ALA A 62 -3.83 -17.10 -7.28
N ALA A 63 -4.03 -18.42 -7.14
CA ALA A 63 -3.16 -19.26 -6.33
C ALA A 63 -1.71 -19.25 -6.85
N ILE A 64 -1.50 -19.30 -8.17
CA ILE A 64 -0.16 -19.24 -8.79
C ILE A 64 0.54 -17.91 -8.45
N VAL A 65 -0.15 -16.79 -8.62
CA VAL A 65 0.45 -15.46 -8.37
C VAL A 65 0.71 -15.25 -6.86
N LEU A 66 -0.20 -15.70 -6.00
CA LEU A 66 -0.03 -15.67 -4.55
C LEU A 66 1.16 -16.52 -4.11
N GLU A 67 1.28 -17.75 -4.61
CA GLU A 67 2.41 -18.63 -4.29
C GLU A 67 3.74 -18.02 -4.73
N TYR A 68 3.78 -17.36 -5.89
CA TYR A 68 4.97 -16.66 -6.36
C TYR A 68 5.44 -15.54 -5.43
N LYS A 69 4.51 -14.72 -4.89
CA LYS A 69 4.86 -13.53 -4.08
C LYS A 69 4.84 -13.73 -2.57
N LEU A 70 4.07 -14.69 -2.06
CA LEU A 70 3.74 -14.80 -0.63
C LEU A 70 4.01 -16.20 -0.06
N SER A 71 4.74 -17.08 -0.75
CA SER A 71 5.05 -18.42 -0.23
C SER A 71 5.98 -18.42 0.99
N ASP A 72 6.72 -17.33 1.22
CA ASP A 72 7.54 -17.14 2.42
C ASP A 72 6.70 -16.75 3.66
N ASP A 73 5.55 -16.09 3.44
CA ASP A 73 4.66 -15.60 4.50
C ASP A 73 3.45 -16.53 4.74
N LEU A 74 2.98 -17.20 3.69
CA LEU A 74 1.73 -17.96 3.68
C LEU A 74 1.97 -19.43 3.31
N ASN A 75 1.31 -20.32 4.05
CA ASN A 75 1.30 -21.73 3.70
C ASN A 75 0.29 -22.02 2.57
N LYS A 76 0.43 -23.20 1.95
CA LYS A 76 -0.43 -23.65 0.84
C LYS A 76 -1.94 -23.55 1.12
N GLY A 77 -2.37 -23.90 2.34
CA GLY A 77 -3.78 -23.83 2.72
C GLY A 77 -4.29 -22.39 2.82
N GLN A 78 -3.48 -21.47 3.31
CA GLN A 78 -3.80 -20.03 3.31
C GLN A 78 -3.88 -19.49 1.88
N ILE A 79 -2.92 -19.86 1.01
CA ILE A 79 -2.93 -19.45 -0.41
C ILE A 79 -4.19 -19.96 -1.11
N GLU A 80 -4.55 -21.22 -0.94
CA GLU A 80 -5.77 -21.80 -1.52
C GLU A 80 -7.03 -21.11 -1.01
N GLN A 81 -7.09 -20.79 0.28
CA GLN A 81 -8.23 -20.06 0.83
C GLN A 81 -8.32 -18.64 0.23
N ILE A 82 -7.23 -17.88 0.29
CA ILE A 82 -7.17 -16.50 -0.22
C ILE A 82 -7.52 -16.47 -1.70
N SER A 83 -7.02 -17.40 -2.51
CA SER A 83 -7.28 -17.42 -3.95
C SER A 83 -8.76 -17.60 -4.30
N ASN A 84 -9.52 -18.28 -3.44
CA ASN A 84 -10.98 -18.39 -3.56
C ASN A 84 -11.69 -17.16 -3.00
N ASP A 85 -11.30 -16.69 -1.81
CA ASP A 85 -11.95 -15.56 -1.13
C ASP A 85 -11.77 -14.25 -1.91
N MET A 86 -10.64 -14.06 -2.62
CA MET A 86 -10.37 -12.91 -3.48
C MET A 86 -11.39 -12.73 -4.63
N LEU A 87 -12.21 -13.72 -4.94
CA LEU A 87 -13.29 -13.58 -5.93
C LEU A 87 -14.56 -12.95 -5.37
N LEU A 88 -14.69 -12.94 -4.04
CA LEU A 88 -15.89 -12.48 -3.34
C LEU A 88 -15.61 -11.18 -2.59
N ASP A 89 -14.48 -11.13 -1.89
CA ASP A 89 -14.15 -10.08 -0.93
C ASP A 89 -12.87 -9.34 -1.31
N LYS A 90 -12.70 -8.14 -0.76
CA LYS A 90 -11.51 -7.32 -0.99
C LYS A 90 -10.41 -7.73 -0.01
N ILE A 91 -9.83 -8.90 -0.22
CA ILE A 91 -8.83 -9.45 0.71
C ILE A 91 -7.64 -8.51 0.95
N ALA A 92 -7.24 -7.69 -0.03
CA ALA A 92 -6.19 -6.68 0.18
C ALA A 92 -6.54 -5.56 1.18
N GLU A 93 -7.82 -5.42 1.55
CA GLU A 93 -8.33 -4.45 2.53
C GLU A 93 -8.77 -5.16 3.84
N GLU A 94 -9.11 -6.45 3.77
CA GLU A 94 -9.76 -7.19 4.86
C GLU A 94 -8.88 -8.25 5.51
N TYR A 95 -7.67 -8.51 4.99
CA TYR A 95 -6.78 -9.51 5.56
C TYR A 95 -6.35 -9.11 6.99
N PRO A 96 -6.22 -10.05 7.94
CA PRO A 96 -5.82 -9.69 9.30
C PRO A 96 -4.40 -9.14 9.42
N GLU A 97 -3.50 -9.56 8.55
CA GLU A 97 -2.09 -9.17 8.57
C GLU A 97 -1.85 -7.99 7.62
N ILE A 98 -1.82 -6.79 8.20
CA ILE A 98 -1.77 -5.53 7.43
C ILE A 98 -0.52 -5.39 6.55
N ASN A 99 0.60 -6.02 6.94
CA ASN A 99 1.84 -6.05 6.17
C ASN A 99 1.67 -6.72 4.80
N LEU A 100 0.66 -7.60 4.65
CA LEU A 100 0.36 -8.24 3.38
C LEU A 100 -0.57 -7.41 2.48
N HIS A 101 -1.20 -6.34 2.99
CA HIS A 101 -2.19 -5.56 2.23
C HIS A 101 -1.61 -4.98 0.94
N GLY A 102 -0.39 -4.44 0.99
CA GLY A 102 0.28 -3.89 -0.19
C GLY A 102 0.49 -4.95 -1.28
N THR A 103 1.10 -6.09 -0.93
CA THR A 103 1.31 -7.19 -1.88
C THR A 103 -0.01 -7.75 -2.41
N LEU A 104 -0.99 -7.99 -1.54
CA LEU A 104 -2.32 -8.46 -1.94
C LEU A 104 -3.03 -7.48 -2.87
N PHE A 105 -2.85 -6.17 -2.68
CA PHE A 105 -3.38 -5.14 -3.57
C PHE A 105 -2.79 -5.28 -4.98
N HIS A 106 -1.47 -5.43 -5.09
CA HIS A 106 -0.82 -5.55 -6.40
C HIS A 106 -1.19 -6.85 -7.14
N ILE A 107 -1.37 -7.94 -6.40
CA ILE A 107 -1.88 -9.21 -6.93
C ILE A 107 -3.33 -9.06 -7.39
N ASN A 108 -4.20 -8.48 -6.56
CA ASN A 108 -5.59 -8.21 -6.93
C ASN A 108 -5.67 -7.35 -8.19
N GLN A 109 -4.88 -6.28 -8.29
CA GLN A 109 -4.86 -5.40 -9.45
C GLN A 109 -4.44 -6.10 -10.75
N LEU A 110 -3.45 -6.99 -10.69
CA LEU A 110 -3.04 -7.81 -11.84
C LEU A 110 -4.21 -8.70 -12.30
N LEU A 111 -4.83 -9.42 -11.37
CA LEU A 111 -5.91 -10.37 -11.64
C LEU A 111 -7.21 -9.67 -12.08
N PHE A 112 -7.54 -8.54 -11.45
CA PHE A 112 -8.66 -7.68 -11.80
C PHE A 112 -8.59 -7.28 -13.27
N LYS A 113 -7.41 -6.81 -13.72
CA LYS A 113 -7.19 -6.41 -15.12
C LYS A 113 -7.21 -7.61 -16.06
N ALA A 114 -6.54 -8.71 -15.72
CA ALA A 114 -6.49 -9.91 -16.55
C ALA A 114 -7.89 -10.47 -16.83
N PHE A 115 -8.73 -10.55 -15.79
CA PHE A 115 -10.08 -11.11 -15.88
C PHE A 115 -11.20 -10.07 -16.11
N ASN A 116 -10.86 -8.85 -16.56
CA ASN A 116 -11.83 -7.79 -16.86
C ASN A 116 -12.84 -7.52 -15.74
N GLY A 117 -12.37 -7.48 -14.49
CA GLY A 117 -13.17 -7.12 -13.32
C GLY A 117 -13.90 -8.28 -12.64
N LYS A 118 -13.47 -9.53 -12.85
CA LYS A 118 -14.01 -10.69 -12.13
C LYS A 118 -13.65 -10.68 -10.63
N PHE A 119 -12.51 -10.09 -10.28
CA PHE A 119 -12.11 -9.84 -8.89
C PHE A 119 -12.74 -8.51 -8.43
N PRO A 120 -13.01 -8.30 -7.13
CA PRO A 120 -13.38 -6.99 -6.60
C PRO A 120 -12.28 -5.97 -6.84
N ASN A 121 -12.64 -4.74 -7.23
CA ASN A 121 -11.67 -3.67 -7.47
C ASN A 121 -11.22 -3.04 -6.15
N THR A 122 -9.92 -3.04 -5.88
CA THR A 122 -9.28 -2.30 -4.78
C THR A 122 -8.57 -1.09 -5.36
N LYS A 123 -8.54 0.05 -4.67
CA LYS A 123 -7.86 1.25 -5.19
C LYS A 123 -6.76 1.73 -4.27
N ALA A 124 -5.75 2.36 -4.87
CA ALA A 124 -4.75 3.09 -4.12
C ALA A 124 -5.08 4.58 -4.15
N ILE A 125 -4.52 5.32 -3.21
CA ILE A 125 -4.47 6.77 -3.24
C ILE A 125 -3.01 7.19 -3.27
N GLN A 126 -2.71 8.17 -4.12
CA GLN A 126 -1.47 8.92 -4.03
C GLN A 126 -1.81 10.36 -3.65
N PHE A 127 -1.17 10.86 -2.60
CA PHE A 127 -1.28 12.27 -2.25
C PHE A 127 0.10 12.87 -2.02
N GLU A 128 0.17 14.17 -2.26
CA GLU A 128 1.38 14.96 -2.14
C GLU A 128 1.16 16.01 -1.06
N CYS A 129 2.10 16.11 -0.12
CA CYS A 129 2.04 17.11 0.95
C CYS A 129 3.40 17.78 1.16
N SER A 130 3.35 18.99 1.70
CA SER A 130 4.51 19.71 2.17
C SER A 130 4.47 19.78 3.70
N ILE A 131 5.59 19.51 4.34
CA ILE A 131 5.75 19.55 5.79
C ILE A 131 6.93 20.45 6.11
N THR A 132 6.68 21.51 6.88
CA THR A 132 7.72 22.48 7.25
C THR A 132 7.75 22.65 8.77
N PRO A 133 8.92 22.52 9.42
CA PRO A 133 9.04 22.76 10.86
C PRO A 133 8.74 24.23 11.19
N ILE A 134 7.89 24.46 12.18
CA ILE A 134 7.61 25.80 12.72
C ILE A 134 8.75 26.22 13.65
N ASP A 135 9.29 25.26 14.41
CA ASP A 135 10.41 25.45 15.32
C ASP A 135 11.76 25.28 14.58
N LYS A 136 12.71 26.21 14.77
CA LYS A 136 14.03 26.13 14.12
C LYS A 136 14.92 25.07 14.78
N GLY A 137 15.65 24.31 13.96
CA GLY A 137 16.71 23.40 14.42
C GLY A 137 16.23 22.02 14.88
N VAL A 138 15.05 21.60 14.42
CA VAL A 138 14.56 20.24 14.66
C VAL A 138 15.22 19.28 13.70
N ASP A 139 15.94 18.29 14.23
CA ASP A 139 16.39 17.12 13.48
C ASP A 139 15.25 16.10 13.47
N ILE A 140 14.81 15.69 12.28
CA ILE A 140 13.59 14.89 12.10
C ILE A 140 13.98 13.59 11.44
N ASP A 141 13.61 12.49 12.08
CA ASP A 141 13.66 11.18 11.45
C ASP A 141 12.40 11.03 10.58
N LEU A 142 12.58 11.08 9.27
CA LEU A 142 11.49 11.03 8.30
C LEU A 142 11.01 9.59 8.13
N THR A 143 10.10 9.17 9.02
CA THR A 143 9.47 7.84 9.01
C THR A 143 8.00 7.90 8.59
N LYS A 144 7.43 6.77 8.17
CA LYS A 144 5.99 6.69 7.86
C LYS A 144 5.13 6.97 9.09
N GLU A 145 5.58 6.54 10.27
CA GLU A 145 4.96 6.90 11.56
C GLU A 145 4.92 8.42 11.74
N PHE A 146 6.03 9.12 11.52
CA PHE A 146 6.10 10.57 11.65
C PHE A 146 5.07 11.25 10.76
N ILE A 147 4.97 10.83 9.50
CA ILE A 147 4.00 11.36 8.54
C ILE A 147 2.55 11.12 9.01
N LEU A 148 2.19 9.89 9.39
CA LEU A 148 0.83 9.59 9.84
C LEU A 148 0.44 10.40 11.07
N LYS A 149 1.33 10.51 12.07
CA LYS A 149 1.10 11.31 13.28
C LYS A 149 0.85 12.78 12.94
N LEU A 150 1.63 13.36 12.02
CA LEU A 150 1.41 14.74 11.59
C LEU A 150 0.09 14.94 10.86
N LEU A 151 -0.37 13.96 10.09
CA LEU A 151 -1.63 14.04 9.37
C LEU A 151 -2.86 14.02 10.30
N ASN A 152 -2.72 13.62 11.57
CA ASN A 152 -3.82 13.45 12.52
C ASN A 152 -4.84 14.61 12.49
N GLU A 153 -4.37 15.85 12.60
CA GLU A 153 -5.22 17.05 12.64
C GLU A 153 -5.91 17.36 11.31
N GLY A 154 -5.37 16.85 10.19
CA GLY A 154 -5.95 16.96 8.86
C GLY A 154 -6.96 15.86 8.51
N LEU A 155 -7.09 14.83 9.36
CA LEU A 155 -7.95 13.68 9.11
C LEU A 155 -9.31 13.79 9.81
N SER A 156 -10.33 13.32 9.12
CA SER A 156 -11.67 13.09 9.66
C SER A 156 -11.61 12.14 10.86
N GLU A 157 -12.35 12.46 11.94
CA GLU A 157 -12.56 11.57 13.09
C GLU A 157 -13.19 10.22 12.72
N ARG A 158 -13.77 10.11 11.51
CA ARG A 158 -14.36 8.87 11.00
C ARG A 158 -13.37 8.01 10.22
N SER A 159 -12.18 8.53 9.92
CA SER A 159 -11.16 7.81 9.17
C SER A 159 -10.83 6.48 9.84
N LEU A 160 -10.54 5.47 9.03
CA LEU A 160 -10.25 4.13 9.54
C LEU A 160 -9.04 4.15 10.48
N ILE A 161 -8.00 4.91 10.12
CA ILE A 161 -6.77 5.02 10.91
C ILE A 161 -7.08 5.57 12.31
N LYS A 162 -7.86 6.64 12.45
CA LYS A 162 -8.24 7.17 13.79
C LYS A 162 -9.09 6.17 14.58
N ARG A 163 -9.98 5.44 13.91
CA ARG A 163 -10.84 4.43 14.57
C ARG A 163 -10.05 3.23 15.12
N LEU A 164 -9.02 2.79 14.39
CA LEU A 164 -8.22 1.62 14.76
C LEU A 164 -6.99 1.98 15.61
N PHE A 165 -6.38 3.14 15.36
CA PHE A 165 -5.07 3.53 15.91
C PHE A 165 -5.08 4.92 16.58
N GLY A 166 -6.24 5.38 17.05
CA GLY A 166 -6.43 6.73 17.63
C GLY A 166 -5.40 7.10 18.71
N GLU A 167 -5.08 6.18 19.63
CA GLU A 167 -4.07 6.42 20.66
C GLU A 167 -2.64 6.50 20.09
N LYS A 168 -2.34 5.72 19.05
CA LYS A 168 -1.02 5.68 18.42
C LYS A 168 -0.77 6.91 17.53
N ILE A 169 -1.78 7.37 16.80
CA ILE A 169 -1.66 8.52 15.89
C ILE A 169 -1.66 9.87 16.61
N SER A 170 -2.30 9.98 17.78
CA SER A 170 -2.40 11.24 18.53
C SER A 170 -1.36 11.41 19.65
N GLY A 171 -0.60 10.36 19.98
CA GLY A 171 0.27 10.34 21.15
C GLY A 171 1.74 9.99 20.87
N ALA A 172 2.49 9.84 21.94
CA ALA A 172 3.89 9.41 21.91
C ALA A 172 4.06 7.88 21.76
N THR A 173 2.97 7.11 21.76
CA THR A 173 3.01 5.65 21.62
C THR A 173 3.63 5.25 20.28
N PRO A 174 4.52 4.24 20.23
CA PRO A 174 5.05 3.71 18.98
C PRO A 174 3.94 3.25 18.02
N PHE A 175 4.12 3.52 16.72
CA PHE A 175 3.14 3.17 15.69
C PHE A 175 3.79 2.34 14.57
N PRO A 176 4.26 1.11 14.87
CA PRO A 176 4.95 0.27 13.90
C PRO A 176 4.08 -0.07 12.68
N GLU A 177 2.77 -0.18 12.85
CA GLU A 177 1.82 -0.44 11.76
C GLU A 177 1.82 0.64 10.67
N ALA A 178 2.37 1.83 10.96
CA ALA A 178 2.53 2.88 9.96
C ALA A 178 3.34 2.44 8.74
N GLU A 179 4.30 1.52 8.93
CA GLU A 179 5.13 0.97 7.86
C GLU A 179 4.33 0.17 6.83
N ASP A 180 3.26 -0.47 7.29
CA ASP A 180 2.37 -1.30 6.47
C ASP A 180 1.15 -0.53 5.94
N ILE A 181 0.75 0.54 6.65
CA ILE A 181 -0.34 1.44 6.23
C ILE A 181 0.14 2.31 5.08
N LEU A 182 1.25 3.03 5.22
CA LEU A 182 1.82 3.80 4.11
C LEU A 182 2.72 2.89 3.30
N TRP A 183 2.39 2.61 2.04
CA TRP A 183 3.16 1.67 1.23
C TRP A 183 4.48 2.29 0.77
N ASP A 184 4.40 3.46 0.12
CA ASP A 184 5.57 4.20 -0.33
C ASP A 184 5.59 5.62 0.24
N LEU A 185 6.78 6.09 0.56
CA LEU A 185 7.07 7.44 1.03
C LEU A 185 8.31 7.95 0.29
N ASP A 186 8.10 8.83 -0.69
CA ASP A 186 9.17 9.45 -1.47
C ASP A 186 9.35 10.92 -1.08
N THR A 187 10.61 11.36 -0.95
CA THR A 187 10.97 12.77 -0.85
C THR A 187 12.35 13.03 -1.45
N ALA A 188 12.53 14.20 -2.07
CA ALA A 188 13.81 14.61 -2.66
C ALA A 188 14.51 15.73 -1.85
N ASP A 189 13.76 16.45 -1.03
CA ASP A 189 14.21 17.65 -0.32
C ASP A 189 13.93 17.60 1.19
N GLY A 190 13.22 16.58 1.67
CA GLY A 190 12.84 16.43 3.07
C GLY A 190 11.68 17.35 3.50
N GLU A 191 11.06 18.07 2.56
CA GLU A 191 9.94 18.98 2.81
C GLU A 191 8.71 18.58 2.01
N ASN A 192 8.89 18.11 0.78
CA ASN A 192 7.83 17.68 -0.11
C ASN A 192 7.80 16.16 -0.20
N PHE A 193 6.64 15.60 0.11
CA PHE A 193 6.43 14.18 0.22
C PHE A 193 5.39 13.72 -0.78
N LYS A 194 5.67 12.58 -1.40
CA LYS A 194 4.72 11.84 -2.22
C LYS A 194 4.48 10.51 -1.52
N ILE A 195 3.22 10.26 -1.18
CA ILE A 195 2.81 9.12 -0.36
C ILE A 195 1.87 8.26 -1.18
N LEU A 196 2.04 6.94 -1.09
CA LEU A 196 1.15 5.95 -1.66
C LEU A 196 0.60 5.04 -0.56
N THR A 197 -0.70 4.79 -0.59
CA THR A 197 -1.37 3.83 0.31
C THR A 197 -2.67 3.32 -0.34
N SER A 198 -3.38 2.42 0.35
CA SER A 198 -4.73 2.01 -0.02
C SER A 198 -5.75 3.13 0.20
N GLU A 199 -6.71 3.27 -0.72
CA GLU A 199 -7.91 4.10 -0.50
C GLU A 199 -8.69 3.64 0.75
N TYR A 200 -8.59 2.36 1.12
CA TYR A 200 -9.19 1.82 2.34
C TYR A 200 -8.61 2.43 3.63
N TRP A 201 -7.29 2.64 3.65
CA TRP A 201 -6.61 3.20 4.81
C TRP A 201 -6.82 4.71 4.90
N LEU A 202 -6.72 5.40 3.76
CA LEU A 202 -6.80 6.84 3.68
C LEU A 202 -7.66 7.26 2.48
N GLY A 203 -8.96 7.44 2.69
CA GLY A 203 -9.87 7.91 1.65
C GLY A 203 -9.62 9.39 1.31
N GLN A 204 -10.03 9.81 0.10
CA GLN A 204 -9.95 11.23 -0.26
C GLN A 204 -10.86 12.09 0.63
N GLU A 205 -11.99 11.52 1.06
CA GLU A 205 -12.95 12.10 2.00
C GLU A 205 -12.43 12.20 3.44
N ASP A 206 -11.39 11.45 3.78
CA ASP A 206 -10.79 11.51 5.11
C ASP A 206 -9.92 12.77 5.26
N LEU A 207 -9.42 13.34 4.16
CA LEU A 207 -8.63 14.57 4.14
C LEU A 207 -9.55 15.79 4.24
N ILE A 208 -9.81 16.26 5.47
CA ILE A 208 -10.77 17.33 5.74
C ILE A 208 -10.17 18.75 5.74
N ALA A 209 -8.84 18.86 5.79
CA ALA A 209 -8.13 20.13 5.79
C ALA A 209 -6.99 20.12 4.76
N GLN A 210 -6.87 21.20 4.00
CA GLN A 210 -5.77 21.39 3.05
C GLN A 210 -4.52 21.96 3.71
N GLU A 211 -4.66 22.68 4.82
CA GLU A 211 -3.55 23.31 5.55
C GLU A 211 -3.87 23.31 7.04
N PHE A 212 -2.94 22.82 7.87
CA PHE A 212 -3.13 22.66 9.31
C PHE A 212 -1.80 22.56 10.06
N GLU A 213 -1.81 22.83 11.36
CA GLU A 213 -0.67 22.55 12.24
C GLU A 213 -0.76 21.12 12.75
N GLY A 214 0.35 20.39 12.68
CA GLY A 214 0.50 19.06 13.28
C GLY A 214 1.54 19.08 14.40
N GLU A 215 1.35 18.23 15.39
CA GLU A 215 2.29 18.04 16.48
C GLU A 215 2.89 16.63 16.42
N TYR A 216 4.21 16.55 16.51
CA TYR A 216 4.92 15.29 16.68
C TYR A 216 5.58 15.21 18.05
N GLN A 217 5.32 14.12 18.76
CA GLN A 217 5.95 13.78 20.03
C GLN A 217 6.78 12.51 19.81
N LYS A 218 8.08 12.61 20.08
CA LYS A 218 8.97 11.45 19.97
C LYS A 218 8.60 10.46 21.08
N ALA A 219 8.52 9.18 20.72
CA ALA A 219 8.31 8.12 21.71
C ALA A 219 9.44 8.17 22.74
N GLU A 220 9.08 8.18 24.03
CA GLU A 220 10.04 7.91 25.10
C GLU A 220 10.46 6.45 24.95
N ALA A 221 11.77 6.19 24.84
CA ALA A 221 12.27 4.82 24.85
C ALA A 221 11.84 4.19 26.18
N GLU A 222 11.10 3.08 26.12
CA GLU A 222 10.84 2.28 27.31
C GLU A 222 12.21 1.91 27.91
N GLU A 223 12.51 2.41 29.10
CA GLU A 223 13.58 1.86 29.91
C GLU A 223 13.19 0.40 30.17
N GLU A 224 13.85 -0.53 29.47
CA GLU A 224 13.77 -1.96 29.77
C GLU A 224 14.21 -2.15 31.24
N GLU A 225 13.25 -2.40 32.15
CA GLU A 225 13.52 -2.90 33.50
C GLU A 225 13.86 -4.40 33.51
#